data_AF-A0A395G943-F1
#
_entry.id   AF-A0A395G943-F1
#
_cell.length_a   1.000
_cell.length_b   1.000
_cell.length_c   1.000
_cell.angle_alpha   90.00
_cell.angle_beta   90.00
_cell.angle_gamma   90.00
#
_symmetry.space_group_name_H-M   'P 1'
#
loop_
_entity.id
_entity.type
_entity.pdbx_description
1 polymer ?
#
loop_
_entity_poly.entity_id
_entity_poly.type
_entity_poly.pdbx_seq_one_letter_code
_entity_poly.pdbx_strand_id
1 'polypeptide(L)'
;MRVELQEKIEYYVLSGDFESAKALMQSTDFMMFEEAFVSACHDSESVMYYTFILECMKDTETVELHDLAFLLLVYPLSEVNGAFNSAYYHAMRSVEMTDSNEVKSLLQLLFLYAVPEPVITDKEAFDTAKQILKLDPKNQVARNMLKQAAKKLDKVVVDFNQISKKA
;
A
#
# COMPACT_ATOMS: atom_id res chain seq x y z
N MET A 1 24.66 -5.21 -13.66
CA MET A 1 24.39 -4.93 -12.22
C MET A 1 22.91 -4.95 -11.85
N ARG A 2 22.03 -4.06 -12.34
CA ARG A 2 20.59 -4.12 -11.97
C ARG A 2 19.86 -5.37 -12.48
N VAL A 3 20.07 -5.71 -13.75
CA VAL A 3 19.50 -6.93 -14.37
C VAL A 3 19.96 -8.20 -13.64
N GLU A 4 21.26 -8.30 -13.33
CA GLU A 4 21.82 -9.43 -12.57
C GLU A 4 21.23 -9.57 -11.15
N LEU A 5 20.87 -8.45 -10.50
CA LEU A 5 20.21 -8.50 -9.19
C LEU A 5 18.78 -9.02 -9.32
N GLN A 6 18.03 -8.51 -10.30
CA GLN A 6 16.66 -8.95 -10.58
C GLN A 6 16.60 -10.46 -10.86
N GLU A 7 17.48 -10.97 -11.74
CA GLU A 7 17.55 -12.40 -12.08
C GLU A 7 17.86 -13.28 -10.86
N LYS A 8 18.74 -12.82 -9.96
CA LYS A 8 19.05 -13.54 -8.71
C LYS A 8 17.87 -13.54 -7.74
N ILE A 9 17.21 -12.39 -7.58
CA ILE A 9 16.02 -12.29 -6.74
C ILE A 9 14.95 -13.26 -7.26
N GLU A 10 14.66 -13.21 -8.56
CA GLU A 10 13.67 -14.09 -9.19
C GLU A 10 14.00 -15.56 -8.94
N TYR A 11 15.25 -15.97 -9.20
CA TYR A 11 15.69 -17.33 -8.97
C TYR A 11 15.48 -17.79 -7.52
N TYR A 12 15.92 -17.01 -6.53
CA TYR A 12 15.82 -17.41 -5.13
C TYR A 12 14.37 -17.38 -4.61
N VAL A 13 13.59 -16.36 -4.98
CA VAL A 13 12.18 -16.25 -4.55
C VAL A 13 11.33 -17.35 -5.17
N LEU A 14 11.46 -17.61 -6.48
CA LEU A 14 10.65 -18.62 -7.17
C LEU A 14 11.04 -20.05 -6.82
N SER A 15 12.30 -20.29 -6.41
CA SER A 15 12.74 -21.59 -5.89
C SER A 15 12.41 -21.81 -4.41
N GLY A 16 11.95 -20.79 -3.70
CA GLY A 16 11.68 -20.85 -2.26
C GLY A 16 12.93 -20.77 -1.38
N ASP A 17 14.09 -20.43 -1.94
CA ASP A 17 15.32 -20.17 -1.19
C ASP A 17 15.30 -18.77 -0.58
N PHE A 18 14.41 -18.59 0.40
CA PHE A 18 14.18 -17.31 1.05
C PHE A 18 15.36 -16.84 1.89
N GLU A 19 16.23 -17.75 2.36
CA GLU A 19 17.44 -17.35 3.08
C GLU A 19 18.42 -16.62 2.16
N SER A 20 18.63 -17.12 0.94
CA SER A 20 19.45 -16.42 -0.05
C SER A 20 18.82 -15.09 -0.50
N ALA A 21 17.50 -15.05 -0.67
CA ALA A 21 16.79 -13.80 -0.99
C ALA A 21 16.88 -12.76 0.15
N LYS A 22 16.75 -13.19 1.41
CA LYS A 22 16.97 -12.33 2.60
C LYS A 22 18.40 -11.80 2.64
N ALA A 23 19.40 -12.64 2.36
CA ALA A 23 20.80 -12.22 2.32
C ALA A 23 21.05 -11.16 1.24
N LEU A 24 20.40 -11.26 0.07
CA LEU A 24 20.46 -10.22 -0.96
C LEU A 24 19.82 -8.91 -0.48
N MET A 25 18.65 -8.98 0.16
CA MET A 25 17.96 -7.80 0.71
C MET A 25 18.83 -7.07 1.74
N GLN A 26 19.53 -7.81 2.61
CA GLN A 26 20.40 -7.24 3.66
C GLN A 26 21.73 -6.69 3.14
N SER A 27 22.23 -7.21 2.02
CA SER A 27 23.54 -6.83 1.45
C SER A 27 23.43 -5.79 0.33
N THR A 28 22.21 -5.38 -0.02
CA THR A 28 21.93 -4.39 -1.06
C THR A 28 21.32 -3.14 -0.43
N ASP A 29 21.54 -1.98 -1.04
CA ASP A 29 20.73 -0.79 -0.73
C ASP A 29 19.23 -1.11 -0.90
N PHE A 30 18.42 -0.78 0.09
CA PHE A 30 17.02 -1.22 0.11
C PHE A 30 16.21 -0.68 -1.07
N MET A 31 16.47 0.56 -1.51
CA MET A 31 15.78 1.14 -2.67
C MET A 31 16.15 0.41 -3.95
N MET A 32 17.42 0.03 -4.10
CA MET A 32 17.85 -0.80 -5.23
C MET A 32 17.25 -2.21 -5.19
N PHE A 33 17.14 -2.82 -4.00
CA PHE A 33 16.49 -4.12 -3.84
C PHE A 33 15.00 -4.03 -4.15
N GLU A 34 14.27 -3.05 -3.59
CA GLU A 34 12.85 -2.79 -3.83
C GLU A 34 12.55 -2.68 -5.34
N GLU A 35 13.31 -1.84 -6.07
CA GLU A 35 13.13 -1.65 -7.51
C GLU A 35 13.30 -2.98 -8.28
N ALA A 36 14.38 -3.72 -8.01
CA ALA A 36 14.64 -5.00 -8.67
C ALA A 36 13.62 -6.08 -8.28
N PHE A 37 13.18 -6.10 -7.02
CA PHE A 37 12.24 -7.07 -6.48
C PHE A 37 10.83 -6.88 -7.05
N VAL A 38 10.37 -5.63 -7.14
CA VAL A 38 9.08 -5.29 -7.77
C VAL A 38 9.12 -5.60 -9.27
N SER A 39 10.23 -5.30 -9.95
CA SER A 39 10.41 -5.65 -11.37
C SER A 39 10.36 -7.15 -11.61
N ALA A 40 11.05 -7.95 -10.78
CA ALA A 40 11.02 -9.42 -10.86
C ALA A 40 9.61 -9.98 -10.60
N CYS A 41 8.87 -9.40 -9.65
CA CYS A 41 7.48 -9.76 -9.40
C CYS A 41 6.57 -9.38 -10.57
N HIS A 42 6.82 -8.25 -11.24
CA HIS A 42 6.03 -7.82 -12.41
C HIS A 42 6.22 -8.77 -13.60
N ASP A 43 7.45 -9.20 -13.87
CA ASP A 43 7.74 -10.08 -15.01
C ASP A 43 7.17 -11.50 -14.83
N SER A 44 7.10 -11.98 -13.58
CA SER A 44 6.66 -13.34 -13.26
C SER A 44 5.22 -13.44 -12.74
N GLU A 45 4.64 -12.33 -12.29
CA GLU A 45 3.30 -12.23 -11.66
C GLU A 45 3.07 -13.24 -10.53
N SER A 46 4.14 -13.70 -9.88
CA SER A 46 4.06 -14.79 -8.91
C SER A 46 3.74 -14.29 -7.50
N VAL A 47 2.77 -14.93 -6.85
CA VAL A 47 2.47 -14.66 -5.43
C VAL A 47 3.60 -15.09 -4.48
N MET A 48 4.63 -15.80 -4.96
CA MET A 48 5.80 -16.17 -4.15
C MET A 48 6.56 -14.95 -3.62
N TYR A 49 6.54 -13.82 -4.32
CA TYR A 49 7.15 -12.57 -3.84
C TYR A 49 6.42 -12.05 -2.61
N TYR A 50 5.09 -12.12 -2.60
CA TYR A 50 4.30 -11.78 -1.42
C TYR A 50 4.56 -12.77 -0.28
N THR A 51 4.62 -14.08 -0.56
CA THR A 51 4.98 -15.11 0.43
C THR A 51 6.36 -14.85 1.07
N PHE A 52 7.35 -14.43 0.28
CA PHE A 52 8.68 -14.05 0.79
C PHE A 52 8.61 -12.89 1.78
N ILE A 53 7.84 -11.84 1.47
CA ILE A 53 7.68 -10.69 2.37
C ILE A 53 7.03 -11.13 3.68
N LEU A 54 5.98 -11.95 3.61
CA LEU A 54 5.31 -12.49 4.80
C LEU A 54 6.26 -13.36 5.64
N GLU A 55 7.16 -14.12 5.01
CA GLU A 55 8.20 -14.86 5.73
C GLU A 55 9.16 -13.91 6.46
N CYS A 56 9.61 -12.83 5.82
CA CYS A 56 10.47 -11.83 6.45
C CYS A 56 9.79 -11.17 7.65
N MET A 57 8.49 -10.89 7.57
CA MET A 57 7.72 -10.29 8.67
C MET A 57 7.62 -11.20 9.91
N LYS A 58 7.71 -12.53 9.75
CA LYS A 58 7.74 -13.46 10.89
C LYS A 58 9.03 -13.31 11.71
N ASP A 59 10.14 -13.01 11.03
CA ASP A 59 11.43 -12.78 11.67
C ASP A 59 11.46 -11.40 12.32
N THR A 60 11.13 -10.35 11.56
CA THR A 60 11.05 -8.97 12.04
C THR A 60 10.08 -8.17 11.19
N GLU A 61 8.97 -7.77 11.79
CA GLU A 61 7.98 -6.89 11.17
C GLU A 61 8.53 -5.45 11.08
N THR A 62 8.54 -4.85 9.88
CA THR A 62 8.97 -3.47 9.66
C THR A 62 8.04 -2.72 8.71
N VAL A 63 8.01 -1.39 8.81
CA VAL A 63 7.20 -0.52 7.93
C VAL A 63 7.61 -0.70 6.46
N GLU A 64 8.90 -0.87 6.19
CA GLU A 64 9.44 -1.07 4.84
C GLU A 64 8.92 -2.37 4.22
N LEU A 65 8.77 -3.44 5.00
CA LEU A 65 8.17 -4.68 4.51
C LEU A 65 6.67 -4.51 4.21
N HIS A 66 5.93 -3.75 5.01
CA HIS A 66 4.53 -3.41 4.72
C HIS A 66 4.40 -2.53 3.47
N ASP A 67 5.30 -1.57 3.30
CA ASP A 67 5.35 -0.73 2.10
C ASP A 67 5.64 -1.55 0.84
N LEU A 68 6.59 -2.49 0.91
CA LEU A 68 6.92 -3.38 -0.19
C LEU A 68 5.74 -4.32 -0.52
N ALA A 69 5.08 -4.89 0.49
CA ALA A 69 3.88 -5.71 0.31
C ALA A 69 2.74 -4.92 -0.33
N PHE A 70 2.48 -3.70 0.15
CA PHE A 70 1.51 -2.79 -0.44
C PHE A 70 1.80 -2.58 -1.93
N LEU A 71 3.06 -2.27 -2.27
CA LEU A 71 3.46 -1.99 -3.64
C LEU A 71 3.25 -3.21 -4.55
N LEU A 72 3.57 -4.43 -4.10
CA LEU A 72 3.28 -5.63 -4.88
C LEU A 72 1.78 -5.79 -5.15
N LEU A 73 0.96 -5.58 -4.12
CA LEU A 73 -0.48 -5.87 -4.17
C LEU A 73 -1.27 -4.83 -4.98
N VAL A 74 -0.79 -3.60 -5.11
CA VAL A 74 -1.45 -2.57 -5.93
C VAL A 74 -0.88 -2.47 -7.34
N TYR A 75 0.22 -3.16 -7.64
CA TYR A 75 0.88 -3.09 -8.94
C TYR A 75 1.07 -4.48 -9.58
N PRO A 76 2.16 -5.25 -9.38
CA PRO A 76 2.38 -6.49 -10.11
C PRO A 76 1.35 -7.59 -9.79
N LEU A 77 0.70 -7.54 -8.62
CA LEU A 77 -0.29 -8.52 -8.18
C LEU A 77 -1.72 -7.93 -8.11
N SER A 78 -1.98 -6.79 -8.76
CA SER A 78 -3.26 -6.08 -8.69
C SER A 78 -4.47 -6.93 -9.13
N GLU A 79 -4.23 -7.87 -10.04
CA GLU A 79 -5.26 -8.75 -10.60
C GLU A 79 -5.59 -9.94 -9.70
N VAL A 80 -4.81 -10.18 -8.63
CA VAL A 80 -5.11 -11.25 -7.67
C VAL A 80 -6.35 -10.87 -6.87
N ASN A 81 -7.32 -11.77 -6.78
CA ASN A 81 -8.54 -11.53 -6.01
C ASN A 81 -8.18 -11.22 -4.55
N GLY A 82 -8.66 -10.08 -4.04
CA GLY A 82 -8.35 -9.62 -2.69
C GLY A 82 -7.00 -8.90 -2.53
N ALA A 83 -6.28 -8.61 -3.62
CA ALA A 83 -5.01 -7.89 -3.56
C ALA A 83 -5.15 -6.51 -2.91
N PHE A 84 -6.13 -5.71 -3.34
CA PHE A 84 -6.40 -4.37 -2.78
C PHE A 84 -6.86 -4.41 -1.32
N ASN A 85 -7.60 -5.45 -0.91
CA ASN A 85 -7.96 -5.66 0.51
C ASN A 85 -6.72 -6.01 1.35
N SER A 86 -5.81 -6.81 0.79
CA SER A 86 -4.53 -7.12 1.44
C SER A 86 -3.63 -5.89 1.49
N ALA A 87 -3.61 -5.06 0.44
CA ALA A 87 -2.88 -3.80 0.42
C ALA A 87 -3.41 -2.85 1.50
N TYR A 88 -4.73 -2.78 1.69
CA TYR A 88 -5.33 -2.04 2.80
C TYR A 88 -4.83 -2.51 4.16
N TYR A 89 -4.75 -3.82 4.38
CA TYR A 89 -4.18 -4.37 5.61
C TYR A 89 -2.74 -3.87 5.85
N HIS A 90 -1.87 -3.94 4.84
CA HIS A 90 -0.48 -3.48 4.99
C HIS A 90 -0.38 -1.96 5.19
N ALA A 91 -1.15 -1.16 4.45
CA ALA A 91 -1.16 0.30 4.62
C ALA A 91 -1.65 0.71 6.03
N MET A 92 -2.71 0.07 6.53
CA MET A 92 -3.19 0.29 7.89
C MET A 92 -2.14 -0.09 8.94
N ARG A 93 -1.48 -1.24 8.75
CA ARG A 93 -0.44 -1.68 9.67
C ARG A 93 0.75 -0.71 9.72
N SER A 94 1.18 -0.19 8.57
CA SER A 94 2.20 0.89 8.52
C SER A 94 1.74 2.15 9.25
N VAL A 95 0.47 2.55 9.11
CA VAL A 95 -0.09 3.71 9.82
C VAL A 95 -0.11 3.50 11.34
N GLU A 96 -0.44 2.29 11.80
CA GLU A 96 -0.37 1.92 13.22
C GLU A 96 1.07 1.98 13.76
N MET A 97 2.01 1.34 13.05
CA MET A 97 3.42 1.27 13.47
C MET A 97 4.11 2.64 13.51
N THR A 98 3.60 3.61 12.75
CA THR A 98 4.14 4.97 12.68
C THR A 98 3.35 5.98 13.51
N ASP A 99 2.39 5.52 14.33
CA ASP A 99 1.47 6.39 15.09
C ASP A 99 0.79 7.46 14.22
N SER A 100 0.47 7.11 12.97
CA SER A 100 -0.07 8.03 11.96
C SER A 100 0.80 9.27 11.68
N ASN A 101 2.12 9.19 11.90
CA ASN A 101 3.06 10.30 11.69
C ASN A 101 3.90 10.17 10.42
N GLU A 102 3.68 9.12 9.62
CA GLU A 102 4.37 8.95 8.33
C GLU A 102 3.45 9.30 7.15
N VAL A 103 3.85 10.30 6.37
CA VAL A 103 3.05 10.80 5.24
C VAL A 103 2.93 9.74 4.14
N LYS A 104 3.99 8.95 3.89
CA LYS A 104 3.97 7.88 2.88
C LYS A 104 2.87 6.86 3.16
N SER A 105 2.78 6.35 4.39
CA SER A 105 1.78 5.34 4.78
C SER A 105 0.34 5.88 4.69
N LEU A 106 0.13 7.14 5.03
CA LEU A 106 -1.19 7.78 4.88
C LEU A 106 -1.55 8.00 3.39
N LEU A 107 -0.57 8.32 2.54
CA LEU A 107 -0.81 8.46 1.09
C LEU A 107 -1.19 7.13 0.44
N GLN A 108 -0.68 6.00 0.93
CA GLN A 108 -1.08 4.66 0.47
C GLN A 108 -2.57 4.40 0.78
N LEU A 109 -3.09 4.82 1.94
CA LEU A 109 -4.53 4.75 2.22
C LEU A 109 -5.34 5.62 1.25
N LEU A 110 -4.89 6.85 0.96
CA LEU A 110 -5.56 7.71 -0.02
C LEU A 110 -5.52 7.15 -1.45
N PHE A 111 -4.47 6.40 -1.81
CA PHE A 111 -4.42 5.68 -3.08
C PHE A 111 -5.58 4.68 -3.19
N LEU A 112 -5.84 3.89 -2.13
CA LEU A 112 -6.93 2.91 -2.09
C LEU A 112 -8.33 3.54 -2.09
N TYR A 113 -8.44 4.85 -1.89
CA TYR A 113 -9.67 5.61 -2.11
C TYR A 113 -9.87 6.04 -3.56
N ALA A 114 -8.78 6.22 -4.30
CA ALA A 114 -8.77 6.76 -5.65
C ALA A 114 -8.97 5.71 -6.75
N VAL A 115 -8.86 4.42 -6.40
CA VAL A 115 -9.09 3.30 -7.32
C VAL A 115 -10.57 3.19 -7.73
N PRO A 116 -10.90 2.54 -8.87
CA PRO A 116 -12.28 2.46 -9.37
C PRO A 116 -13.28 1.86 -8.38
N GLU A 117 -12.84 0.88 -7.59
CA GLU A 117 -13.58 0.26 -6.49
C GLU A 117 -12.87 0.57 -5.17
N PRO A 118 -13.21 1.69 -4.50
CA PRO A 118 -12.52 2.12 -3.29
C PRO A 118 -12.61 1.07 -2.18
N VAL A 119 -11.46 0.79 -1.55
CA VAL A 119 -11.38 -0.14 -0.41
C VAL A 119 -11.70 0.57 0.91
N ILE A 120 -11.48 1.89 0.96
CA ILE A 120 -11.72 2.71 2.15
C ILE A 120 -12.94 3.62 1.97
N THR A 121 -13.59 3.92 3.08
CA THR A 121 -14.79 4.78 3.12
C THR A 121 -14.45 6.26 2.90
N ASP A 122 -15.46 7.05 2.53
CA ASP A 122 -15.31 8.51 2.43
C ASP A 122 -14.86 9.14 3.76
N LYS A 123 -15.30 8.58 4.90
CA LYS A 123 -14.89 9.05 6.23
C LYS A 123 -13.41 8.76 6.50
N GLU A 124 -12.95 7.54 6.24
CA GLU A 124 -11.53 7.17 6.41
C GLU A 124 -10.63 8.00 5.50
N ALA A 125 -11.02 8.22 4.24
CA ALA A 125 -10.29 9.08 3.32
C ALA A 125 -10.23 10.53 3.80
N PHE A 126 -11.33 11.06 4.33
CA PHE A 126 -11.39 12.41 4.90
C PHE A 126 -10.46 12.57 6.11
N ASP A 127 -10.52 11.64 7.06
CA ASP A 127 -9.71 11.66 8.28
C ASP A 127 -8.21 11.50 7.95
N THR A 128 -7.88 10.58 7.04
CA THR A 128 -6.52 10.36 6.53
C THR A 128 -5.97 11.63 5.87
N ALA A 129 -6.74 12.26 4.98
CA ALA A 129 -6.32 13.49 4.31
C ALA A 129 -6.11 14.65 5.30
N LYS A 130 -6.93 14.77 6.35
CA LYS A 130 -6.70 15.76 7.42
C LYS A 130 -5.40 15.50 8.17
N GLN A 131 -5.10 14.24 8.49
CA GLN A 131 -3.87 13.88 9.18
C GLN A 131 -2.64 14.22 8.33
N ILE A 132 -2.66 13.91 7.03
CA ILE A 132 -1.57 14.31 6.13
C ILE A 132 -1.38 15.83 6.14
N LEU A 133 -2.46 16.61 6.07
CA LEU A 133 -2.34 18.08 6.04
C LEU A 133 -1.90 18.70 7.37
N LYS A 134 -2.00 17.96 8.47
CA LYS A 134 -1.41 18.34 9.76
C LYS A 134 0.12 18.16 9.73
N LEU A 135 0.61 17.10 9.10
CA LEU A 135 2.04 16.77 9.00
C LEU A 135 2.74 17.55 7.86
N ASP A 136 2.13 17.56 6.69
CA ASP A 136 2.55 18.29 5.49
C ASP A 136 1.38 19.15 4.97
N PRO A 137 1.27 20.40 5.44
CA PRO A 137 0.24 21.32 4.97
C PRO A 137 0.29 21.58 3.46
N LYS A 138 1.44 21.40 2.79
CA LYS A 138 1.56 21.71 1.35
C LYS A 138 1.18 20.53 0.45
N ASN A 139 0.82 19.38 1.03
CA ASN A 139 0.48 18.17 0.28
C ASN A 139 -0.75 18.37 -0.61
N GLN A 140 -0.56 18.43 -1.94
CA GLN A 140 -1.65 18.69 -2.88
C GLN A 140 -2.57 17.48 -3.06
N VAL A 141 -2.02 16.27 -2.96
CA VAL A 141 -2.81 15.03 -3.07
C VAL A 141 -3.84 14.99 -1.94
N ALA A 142 -3.41 15.19 -0.69
CA ALA A 142 -4.31 15.23 0.45
C ALA A 142 -5.33 16.38 0.37
N ARG A 143 -4.95 17.58 -0.10
CA ARG A 143 -5.91 18.68 -0.32
C ARG A 143 -7.01 18.32 -1.31
N ASN A 144 -6.65 17.65 -2.41
CA ASN A 144 -7.61 17.26 -3.43
C ASN A 144 -8.54 16.14 -2.93
N MET A 145 -7.97 15.12 -2.28
CA MET A 145 -8.74 14.02 -1.70
C MET A 145 -9.69 14.49 -0.60
N LEU A 146 -9.25 15.40 0.28
CA LEU A 146 -10.10 15.98 1.33
C LEU A 146 -11.35 16.65 0.75
N LYS A 147 -11.19 17.44 -0.32
CA LYS A 147 -12.32 18.12 -0.99
C LYS A 147 -13.29 17.11 -1.62
N GLN A 148 -12.75 16.06 -2.24
CA GLN A 148 -13.56 15.01 -2.86
C GLN A 148 -14.37 14.23 -1.81
N ALA A 149 -13.71 13.80 -0.73
CA ALA A 149 -14.34 13.08 0.36
C ALA A 149 -15.41 13.91 1.07
N ALA A 150 -15.11 15.18 1.38
CA ALA A 150 -16.08 16.11 1.98
C ALA A 150 -17.34 16.28 1.13
N LYS A 151 -17.18 16.45 -0.19
CA LYS A 151 -18.31 16.61 -1.12
C LYS A 151 -19.22 15.36 -1.15
N LYS A 152 -18.65 14.16 -1.02
CA LYS A 152 -19.46 12.92 -0.98
C LYS A 152 -20.17 12.77 0.37
N LEU A 153 -19.50 13.08 1.48
CA LEU A 153 -20.11 13.08 2.81
C LEU A 153 -21.30 14.04 2.89
N ASP A 154 -21.17 15.25 2.36
CA ASP A 154 -22.25 16.23 2.33
C ASP A 154 -23.47 15.74 1.54
N LYS A 155 -23.24 15.05 0.40
CA LYS A 155 -24.32 14.46 -0.39
C LYS A 155 -25.07 13.37 0.36
N VAL A 156 -24.34 12.50 1.07
CA VAL A 156 -24.94 11.43 1.87
C VAL A 156 -25.86 12.03 2.95
N VAL A 157 -25.42 13.08 3.65
CA VAL A 157 -26.26 13.79 4.65
C VAL A 157 -27.50 14.42 4.00
N VAL A 158 -27.37 14.99 2.81
CA VAL A 158 -28.51 15.56 2.07
C VAL A 158 -29.51 14.49 1.64
N ASP A 159 -29.06 13.33 1.17
CA ASP A 159 -29.94 12.24 0.72
C ASP A 159 -30.74 11.63 1.88
N PHE A 160 -30.13 11.42 3.05
CA PHE A 160 -30.86 10.97 4.25
C PHE A 160 -31.98 11.93 4.68
N ASN A 161 -31.73 13.24 4.60
CA ASN A 161 -32.73 14.26 4.93
C ASN A 161 -33.89 14.35 3.92
N GLN A 162 -33.72 13.84 2.70
CA GLN A 162 -34.80 13.74 1.72
C GLN A 162 -35.67 12.50 1.93
N ILE A 163 -35.08 11.42 2.46
CA ILE A 163 -35.81 10.19 2.83
C ILE A 163 -36.72 10.47 4.04
N SER A 164 -36.26 11.25 5.02
CA SER A 164 -37.06 11.61 6.20
C SER A 164 -38.22 12.59 5.93
N LYS A 165 -38.32 13.18 4.73
CA LYS A 165 -39.42 14.07 4.32
C LYS A 165 -40.51 13.38 3.49
N LYS A 166 -40.37 12.08 3.20
CA LYS A 166 -41.33 11.28 2.42
C LYS A 166 -42.05 10.19 3.22
N ALA A 167 -41.94 10.21 4.56
CA ALA A 167 -42.70 9.34 5.47
C ALA A 167 -43.84 10.10 6.13
#